data_AF-A0A8H7W4W7-F1
#
_entry.id   AF-A0A8H7W4W7-F1
#
_cell.length_a   1.000
_cell.length_b   1.000
_cell.length_c   1.000
_cell.angle_alpha   90.00
_cell.angle_beta   90.00
_cell.angle_gamma   90.00
#
_symmetry.space_group_name_H-M   'P 1'
#
loop_
_entity.id
_entity.type
_entity.pdbx_description
1 polymer ?
#
loop_
_entity_poly.entity_id
_entity_poly.type
_entity_poly.pdbx_seq_one_letter_code
_entity_poly.pdbx_strand_id
1 'polypeptide(L)'
;MTSSTPSPSKSEYKTQTTPYRQIRALYDENTITVYQAYSQEIAEAAVVEQRLDASPAFRYERMTWIKPSWCWMMYRSGYSTKDPRQTHILALTLTHESFLSLLTQAAVCNHGPLSAEERNKPVRVQWDPERGPALEVLPYRSLQ
;
A
#
# COMPACT_ATOMS: atom_id res chain seq x y z
N MET A 1 46.19 41.90 1.84
CA MET A 1 44.80 41.73 1.36
C MET A 1 44.49 40.25 1.35
N THR A 2 43.92 39.72 2.43
CA THR A 2 43.52 38.32 2.57
C THR A 2 42.00 38.26 2.47
N SER A 3 41.48 37.73 1.36
CA SER A 3 40.05 37.55 1.12
C SER A 3 39.58 36.24 1.75
N SER A 4 38.74 36.33 2.78
CA SER A 4 38.03 35.19 3.38
C SER A 4 36.78 34.88 2.56
N THR A 5 36.70 33.66 2.02
CA THR A 5 35.50 33.12 1.38
C THR A 5 34.49 32.72 2.46
N PRO A 6 33.20 33.08 2.38
CA PRO A 6 32.21 32.62 3.36
C PRO A 6 31.85 31.16 3.10
N SER A 7 31.74 30.38 4.18
CA SER A 7 31.15 29.03 4.15
C SER A 7 29.65 29.10 3.88
N PRO A 8 29.07 28.14 3.13
CA PRO A 8 27.63 28.13 2.86
C PRO A 8 26.85 27.91 4.17
N SER A 9 25.89 28.79 4.42
CA SER A 9 24.96 28.70 5.55
C SER A 9 24.10 27.45 5.44
N LYS A 10 23.86 26.79 6.59
CA LYS A 10 22.94 25.65 6.76
C LYS A 10 21.64 25.93 6.00
N SER A 11 21.41 25.11 4.98
CA SER A 11 20.24 25.14 4.11
C SER A 11 18.94 25.22 4.91
N GLU A 12 18.08 26.15 4.52
CA GLU A 12 16.66 26.10 4.77
C GLU A 12 16.12 24.74 4.29
N TYR A 13 15.95 23.80 5.21
CA TYR A 13 15.06 22.68 4.96
C TYR A 13 13.66 23.26 4.89
N LYS A 14 13.23 23.57 3.67
CA LYS A 14 11.84 23.88 3.35
C LYS A 14 11.01 22.76 3.96
N THR A 15 10.25 23.05 5.02
CA THR A 15 9.36 22.07 5.67
C THR A 15 8.28 21.71 4.66
N GLN A 16 8.56 20.72 3.82
CA GLN A 16 7.59 20.22 2.87
C GLN A 16 6.53 19.51 3.71
N THR A 17 5.40 20.17 3.92
CA THR A 17 4.27 19.60 4.64
C THR A 17 3.81 18.38 3.86
N THR A 18 4.00 17.20 4.43
CA THR A 18 3.57 15.96 3.79
C THR A 18 2.04 15.97 3.68
N PRO A 19 1.46 15.77 2.48
CA PRO A 19 0.00 15.78 2.32
C PRO A 19 -0.66 14.74 3.22
N TYR A 20 -1.84 15.07 3.77
CA TYR A 20 -2.60 14.14 4.61
C TYR A 20 -3.05 12.89 3.82
N ARG A 21 -3.43 13.08 2.55
CA ARG A 21 -3.87 12.01 1.64
C ARG A 21 -2.80 11.80 0.55
N GLN A 22 -1.89 10.88 0.79
CA GLN A 22 -0.86 10.49 -0.17
C GLN A 22 -0.81 8.98 -0.37
N ILE A 23 -1.01 8.52 -1.60
CA ILE A 23 -0.79 7.12 -1.97
C ILE A 23 0.72 6.94 -2.13
N ARG A 24 1.28 5.96 -1.41
CA ARG A 24 2.70 5.63 -1.46
C ARG A 24 2.85 4.24 -2.05
N ALA A 25 3.48 4.16 -3.20
CA ALA A 25 3.62 2.94 -3.97
C ALA A 25 4.88 3.02 -4.84
N LEU A 26 5.33 1.86 -5.33
CA LEU A 26 6.16 1.79 -6.53
C LEU A 26 5.27 1.99 -7.75
N TYR A 27 5.64 2.91 -8.64
CA TYR A 27 4.86 3.21 -9.84
C TYR A 27 5.77 3.74 -10.95
N ASP A 28 5.30 3.64 -12.19
CA ASP A 28 5.90 4.26 -13.37
C ASP A 28 4.82 5.06 -14.14
N GLU A 29 5.12 5.44 -15.39
CA GLU A 29 4.20 6.21 -16.24
C GLU A 29 2.85 5.51 -16.47
N ASN A 30 2.82 4.17 -16.43
CA ASN A 30 1.66 3.37 -16.86
C ASN A 30 1.05 2.56 -15.72
N THR A 31 1.84 2.22 -14.70
CA THR A 31 1.48 1.22 -13.70
C THR A 31 1.77 1.64 -12.27
N ILE A 32 1.07 0.96 -11.36
CA ILE A 32 1.27 1.03 -9.91
C ILE A 32 1.35 -0.40 -9.37
N THR A 33 2.26 -0.61 -8.42
CA THR A 33 2.39 -1.88 -7.69
C THR A 33 1.57 -1.84 -6.40
N VAL A 34 0.77 -2.88 -6.18
CA VAL A 34 0.13 -3.17 -4.89
C VAL A 34 0.58 -4.53 -4.38
N TYR A 35 0.52 -4.73 -3.07
CA TYR A 35 0.94 -5.96 -2.43
C TYR A 35 -0.24 -6.68 -1.79
N GLN A 36 -0.24 -8.00 -1.91
CA GLN A 36 -1.19 -8.91 -1.27
C GLN A 36 -0.47 -10.13 -0.71
N ALA A 37 -0.98 -10.68 0.40
CA ALA A 37 -0.40 -11.86 1.03
C ALA A 37 -1.28 -13.10 0.82
N TYR A 38 -0.63 -14.20 0.46
CA TYR A 38 -1.24 -15.48 0.12
C TYR A 38 -0.50 -16.65 0.76
N SER A 39 -1.14 -17.83 0.74
CA SER A 39 -0.45 -19.09 1.03
C SER A 39 0.54 -19.39 -0.08
N GLN A 40 1.53 -20.22 0.22
CA GLN A 40 2.50 -20.70 -0.77
C GLN A 40 1.81 -21.31 -2.00
N GLU A 41 0.81 -22.18 -1.80
CA GLU A 41 0.06 -22.84 -2.89
C GLU A 41 -0.56 -21.85 -3.89
N ILE A 42 -1.14 -20.75 -3.40
CA ILE A 42 -1.72 -19.72 -4.27
C ILE A 42 -0.62 -18.89 -4.92
N ALA A 43 0.38 -18.47 -4.14
CA ALA A 43 1.41 -17.56 -4.59
C ALA A 43 2.30 -18.17 -5.68
N GLU A 44 2.76 -19.40 -5.50
CA GLU A 44 3.62 -20.08 -6.47
C GLU A 44 2.88 -20.34 -7.78
N ALA A 45 1.63 -20.84 -7.71
CA ALA A 45 0.79 -21.04 -8.89
C ALA A 45 0.54 -19.72 -9.63
N ALA A 46 0.26 -18.64 -8.89
CA ALA A 46 0.00 -17.33 -9.48
C ALA A 46 1.23 -16.73 -10.18
N VAL A 47 2.43 -16.95 -9.64
CA VAL A 47 3.68 -16.49 -10.27
C VAL A 47 3.97 -17.27 -11.56
N VAL A 48 3.74 -18.58 -11.57
CA VAL A 48 3.97 -19.42 -12.76
C VAL A 48 2.96 -19.08 -13.87
N GLU A 49 1.68 -19.01 -13.54
CA GLU A 49 0.58 -18.89 -14.51
C GLU A 49 0.14 -17.44 -14.75
N GLN A 50 0.76 -16.48 -14.05
CA GLN A 50 0.46 -15.05 -14.11
C GLN A 50 -1.02 -14.70 -13.88
N ARG A 51 -1.70 -15.45 -12.99
CA ARG A 51 -3.08 -15.19 -12.57
C ARG A 51 -3.34 -15.72 -11.16
N LEU A 52 -4.06 -14.96 -10.33
CA LEU A 52 -4.26 -15.30 -8.91
C LEU A 52 -5.11 -16.57 -8.70
N ASP A 53 -5.99 -16.89 -9.64
CA ASP A 53 -6.90 -18.03 -9.60
C ASP A 53 -6.31 -19.31 -10.22
N ALA A 54 -5.01 -19.33 -10.48
CA ALA A 54 -4.29 -20.52 -10.96
C ALA A 54 -4.34 -21.69 -9.96
N SER A 55 -4.47 -21.39 -8.66
CA SER A 55 -4.67 -22.41 -7.63
C SER A 55 -6.16 -22.58 -7.31
N PRO A 56 -6.65 -23.83 -7.18
CA PRO A 56 -8.02 -24.10 -6.73
C PRO A 56 -8.24 -23.68 -5.27
N ALA A 57 -7.21 -23.27 -4.52
CA ALA A 57 -7.33 -22.68 -3.19
C ALA A 57 -7.73 -21.19 -3.22
N PHE A 58 -7.63 -20.51 -4.37
CA PHE A 58 -8.07 -19.12 -4.51
C PHE A 58 -9.60 -19.00 -4.35
N ARG A 59 -10.06 -17.92 -3.72
CA ARG A 59 -11.48 -17.66 -3.44
C ARG A 59 -11.80 -16.21 -3.79
N TYR A 60 -12.75 -16.01 -4.69
CA TYR A 60 -13.19 -14.69 -5.15
C TYR A 60 -14.00 -13.94 -4.10
N GLU A 61 -14.68 -14.66 -3.21
CA GLU A 61 -15.56 -14.10 -2.19
C GLU A 61 -14.81 -13.61 -0.95
N ARG A 62 -13.51 -13.93 -0.86
CA ARG A 62 -12.69 -13.46 0.25
C ARG A 62 -12.43 -11.97 0.07
N MET A 63 -12.87 -11.16 1.05
CA MET A 63 -12.39 -9.79 1.17
C MET A 63 -10.86 -9.80 1.23
N THR A 64 -10.21 -9.22 0.23
CA THR A 64 -8.76 -9.12 0.15
C THR A 64 -8.30 -7.69 0.37
N TRP A 65 -7.21 -7.55 1.10
CA TRP A 65 -6.55 -6.25 1.29
C TRP A 65 -5.55 -6.06 0.15
N ILE A 66 -5.57 -4.91 -0.50
CA ILE A 66 -4.50 -4.46 -1.40
C ILE A 66 -3.73 -3.34 -0.70
N LYS A 67 -2.40 -3.42 -0.70
CA LYS A 67 -1.54 -2.44 -0.02
C LYS A 67 -0.60 -1.78 -1.01
N PRO A 68 -0.77 -0.50 -1.37
CA PRO A 68 0.20 0.19 -2.20
C PRO A 68 1.55 0.36 -1.48
N SER A 69 1.53 0.62 -0.16
CA SER A 69 2.75 0.72 0.65
C SER A 69 3.32 -0.65 0.99
N TRP A 70 4.56 -0.90 0.58
CA TRP A 70 5.31 -2.10 0.92
C TRP A 70 5.52 -2.23 2.42
N CYS A 71 5.91 -1.15 3.10
CA CYS A 71 6.14 -1.15 4.55
C CYS A 71 4.86 -1.49 5.32
N TRP A 72 3.71 -1.00 4.87
CA TRP A 72 2.43 -1.37 5.47
C TRP A 72 2.08 -2.83 5.26
N MET A 73 2.35 -3.39 4.08
CA MET A 73 2.19 -4.82 3.84
C MET A 73 3.09 -5.65 4.77
N MET A 74 4.35 -5.25 4.95
CA MET A 74 5.26 -5.91 5.88
C MET A 74 4.80 -5.80 7.33
N TYR A 75 4.36 -4.62 7.77
CA TYR A 75 3.77 -4.44 9.09
C TYR A 75 2.54 -5.33 9.30
N ARG A 76 1.64 -5.37 8.32
CA ARG A 76 0.36 -6.08 8.42
C ARG A 76 0.54 -7.60 8.45
N SER A 77 1.49 -8.13 7.68
CA SER A 77 1.84 -9.56 7.63
C SER A 77 2.88 -9.96 8.68
N GLY A 78 3.55 -8.99 9.32
CA GLY A 78 4.72 -9.24 10.15
C GLY A 78 5.82 -9.93 9.36
N TYR A 79 6.15 -9.41 8.18
CA TYR A 79 7.09 -10.05 7.24
C TYR A 79 6.72 -11.52 6.97
N SER A 80 5.45 -11.76 6.65
CA SER A 80 4.94 -13.11 6.34
C SER A 80 4.98 -14.13 7.49
N THR A 81 5.17 -13.71 8.74
CA THR A 81 5.25 -14.63 9.89
C THR A 81 3.97 -14.72 10.72
N LYS A 82 3.00 -13.80 10.56
CA LYS A 82 1.80 -13.72 11.44
C LYS A 82 0.72 -14.75 11.15
N ASP A 83 0.60 -15.23 9.92
CA ASP A 83 -0.48 -16.13 9.50
C ASP A 83 0.07 -17.17 8.51
N PRO A 84 -0.06 -18.48 8.78
CA PRO A 84 0.45 -19.53 7.89
C PRO A 84 -0.21 -19.52 6.51
N ARG A 85 -1.36 -18.84 6.32
CA ARG A 85 -2.00 -18.63 5.02
C ARG A 85 -1.57 -17.34 4.32
N GLN A 86 -0.55 -16.64 4.84
CA GLN A 86 -0.02 -15.38 4.33
C GLN A 86 1.52 -15.39 4.36
N THR A 87 2.12 -16.52 3.98
CA THR A 87 3.57 -16.72 3.98
C THR A 87 4.28 -16.11 2.79
N HIS A 88 3.54 -15.78 1.72
CA HIS A 88 4.07 -15.21 0.49
C HIS A 88 3.40 -13.88 0.19
N ILE A 89 4.19 -12.88 -0.17
CA ILE A 89 3.70 -11.55 -0.54
C ILE A 89 3.96 -11.36 -2.02
N LEU A 90 2.89 -11.19 -2.78
CA LEU A 90 2.96 -10.93 -4.21
C LEU A 90 2.96 -9.41 -4.45
N ALA A 91 3.84 -8.97 -5.35
CA ALA A 91 3.78 -7.65 -5.96
C ALA A 91 2.92 -7.75 -7.23
N LEU A 92 1.77 -7.08 -7.22
CA LEU A 92 0.82 -7.07 -8.34
C LEU A 92 0.90 -5.73 -9.03
N THR A 93 1.19 -5.75 -10.33
CA THR A 93 1.23 -4.55 -11.17
C THR A 93 -0.12 -4.31 -11.81
N LEU A 94 -0.69 -3.13 -11.56
CA LEU A 94 -1.96 -2.69 -12.14
C LEU A 94 -1.71 -1.47 -13.03
N THR A 95 -2.53 -1.29 -14.06
CA THR A 95 -2.56 0.01 -14.76
C THR A 95 -3.09 1.09 -13.82
N HIS A 96 -2.68 2.34 -14.02
CA HIS A 96 -3.24 3.48 -13.28
C HIS A 96 -4.77 3.53 -13.41
N GLU A 97 -5.30 3.25 -14.60
CA GLU A 97 -6.73 3.20 -14.85
C GLU A 97 -7.44 2.16 -13.98
N SER A 98 -6.95 0.92 -13.95
CA SER A 98 -7.55 -0.14 -13.13
C SER A 98 -7.51 0.20 -11.64
N PHE A 99 -6.39 0.74 -11.16
CA PHE A 99 -6.27 1.14 -9.76
C PHE A 99 -7.22 2.30 -9.41
N LEU A 100 -7.33 3.32 -10.27
CA LEU A 100 -8.26 4.43 -10.07
C LEU A 100 -9.72 3.96 -10.11
N SER A 101 -10.06 3.01 -10.99
CA SER A 101 -11.39 2.39 -11.05
C SER A 101 -11.78 1.67 -9.75
N LEU A 102 -10.80 1.08 -9.04
CA LEU A 102 -11.06 0.54 -7.70
C LEU A 102 -11.35 1.64 -6.68
N LEU A 103 -10.63 2.77 -6.75
CA LEU A 103 -10.81 3.89 -5.83
C LEU A 103 -12.15 4.61 -6.02
N THR A 104 -12.69 4.69 -7.24
CA THR A 104 -14.03 5.27 -7.48
C THR A 104 -15.14 4.46 -6.80
N GLN A 105 -14.91 3.16 -6.59
CA GLN A 105 -15.83 2.25 -5.91
C GLN A 105 -15.62 2.20 -4.38
N ALA A 106 -14.71 3.00 -3.82
CA ALA A 106 -14.34 2.93 -2.42
C ALA A 106 -15.27 3.72 -1.49
N ALA A 107 -15.48 3.17 -0.29
CA ALA A 107 -15.91 3.91 0.89
C ALA A 107 -14.70 4.27 1.74
N VAL A 108 -14.57 5.55 2.11
CA VAL A 108 -13.49 6.05 2.96
C VAL A 108 -13.87 5.84 4.42
N CYS A 109 -13.21 4.92 5.10
CA CYS A 109 -13.47 4.62 6.51
C CYS A 109 -12.69 5.60 7.41
N ASN A 110 -13.40 6.46 8.16
CA ASN A 110 -12.81 7.48 9.03
C ASN A 110 -12.98 7.18 10.53
N HIS A 111 -12.74 5.93 10.96
CA HIS A 111 -12.93 5.45 12.36
C HIS A 111 -14.33 5.67 12.98
N GLY A 112 -15.29 6.19 12.23
CA GLY A 112 -16.70 6.36 12.62
C GLY A 112 -17.63 5.37 11.90
N PRO A 113 -18.93 5.38 12.23
CA PRO A 113 -19.90 4.52 11.57
C PRO A 113 -20.04 4.91 10.10
N LEU A 114 -20.02 3.91 9.21
CA LEU A 114 -20.30 4.09 7.79
C LEU A 114 -21.79 4.43 7.57
N SER A 115 -22.09 5.16 6.50
CA SER A 115 -23.45 5.32 6.02
C SER A 115 -24.00 4.01 5.41
N ALA A 116 -25.31 3.94 5.15
CA ALA A 116 -25.89 2.77 4.47
C ALA A 116 -25.33 2.59 3.05
N GLU A 117 -25.09 3.69 2.34
CA GLU A 117 -24.49 3.68 1.01
C GLU A 117 -23.03 3.19 1.06
N GLU A 118 -22.23 3.71 2.00
CA GLU A 118 -20.82 3.31 2.16
C GLU A 118 -20.67 1.84 2.52
N ARG A 119 -21.62 1.26 3.27
CA ARG A 119 -21.65 -0.17 3.57
C ARG A 119 -21.86 -1.05 2.33
N ASN A 120 -22.54 -0.54 1.30
CA ASN A 120 -22.83 -1.29 0.08
C ASN A 120 -21.69 -1.22 -0.95
N LYS A 121 -20.73 -0.32 -0.77
CA LYS A 121 -19.56 -0.25 -1.66
C LYS A 121 -18.71 -1.52 -1.53
N PRO A 122 -18.05 -2.01 -2.60
CA PRO A 122 -17.22 -3.21 -2.52
C PRO A 122 -15.81 -2.92 -1.97
N VAL A 123 -15.31 -1.69 -2.12
CA VAL A 123 -13.95 -1.31 -1.72
C VAL A 123 -13.99 -0.48 -0.43
N ARG A 124 -13.06 -0.75 0.48
CA ARG A 124 -12.85 0.02 1.72
C ARG A 124 -11.45 0.61 1.67
N VAL A 125 -11.33 1.89 2.03
CA VAL A 125 -10.03 2.55 2.13
C VAL A 125 -9.90 3.27 3.46
N GLN A 126 -8.70 3.21 4.04
CA GLN A 126 -8.33 3.93 5.25
C GLN A 126 -7.10 4.78 5.02
N TRP A 127 -6.99 5.87 5.78
CA TRP A 127 -5.80 6.72 5.80
C TRP A 127 -5.13 6.54 7.15
N ASP A 128 -4.26 5.56 7.30
CA ASP A 128 -3.59 5.24 8.57
C ASP A 128 -2.14 5.73 8.59
N PRO A 129 -1.52 5.89 9.77
CA PRO A 129 -0.12 6.30 9.88
C PRO A 129 0.83 5.37 9.14
N GLU A 130 1.68 5.88 8.24
CA GLU A 130 2.64 5.08 7.46
C GLU A 130 3.61 4.32 8.37
N ARG A 131 4.26 3.30 7.80
CA ARG A 131 5.27 2.47 8.44
C ARG A 131 6.62 2.68 7.77
N GLY A 132 7.67 2.70 8.58
CA GLY A 132 9.03 2.60 8.06
C GLY A 132 9.48 1.15 7.88
N PRO A 133 10.68 0.93 7.31
CA PRO A 133 11.26 -0.40 7.14
C PRO A 133 11.57 -1.11 8.46
N ALA A 134 11.63 -0.42 9.60
CA ALA A 134 11.74 -1.03 10.91
C ALA A 134 10.35 -1.20 11.59
N LEU A 135 9.27 -1.04 10.82
CA LEU A 135 7.86 -1.10 11.25
C LEU A 135 7.44 -0.01 12.25
N GLU A 136 8.26 1.03 12.41
CA GLU A 136 7.97 2.21 13.22
C GLU A 136 6.84 3.03 12.61
N VAL A 137 6.09 3.74 13.46
CA VAL A 137 5.01 4.62 13.03
C VAL A 137 5.58 5.94 12.53
N LEU A 138 5.21 6.35 11.32
CA LEU A 138 5.63 7.62 10.73
C LEU A 138 4.58 8.72 10.95
N PRO A 139 4.98 10.01 10.99
CA PRO A 139 4.10 11.13 11.34
C PRO A 139 3.12 11.55 10.23
N TYR A 140 3.07 10.79 9.14
CA TYR A 140 2.17 11.03 8.00
C TYR A 140 1.38 9.78 7.67
N ARG A 141 0.28 9.95 6.92
CA ARG A 141 -0.66 8.87 6.61
C ARG A 141 -0.52 8.39 5.17
N SER A 142 -0.97 7.17 4.92
CA SER A 142 -0.97 6.57 3.58
C SER A 142 -2.16 5.64 3.40
N LEU A 143 -2.58 5.46 2.15
CA LEU A 143 -3.76 4.69 1.77
C LEU A 143 -3.61 3.21 2.15
N GLN A 144 -4.59 2.68 2.89
CA GLN A 144 -4.68 1.32 3.42
C GLN A 144 -5.92 0.57 2.97
#